data_AF-A0A182T280-F1
#
_entry.id   AF-A0A182T280-F1
#
_cell.length_a   1.000
_cell.length_b   1.000
_cell.length_c   1.000
_cell.angle_alpha   90.00
_cell.angle_beta   90.00
_cell.angle_gamma   90.00
#
_symmetry.space_group_name_H-M   'P 1'
#
loop_
_entity.id
_entity.type
_entity.pdbx_description
1 polymer ?
#
loop_
_entity_poly.entity_id
_entity_poly.type
_entity_poly.pdbx_seq_one_letter_code
_entity_poly.pdbx_strand_id
1 'polypeptide(L)'
;MDVDDVEMKSPEPVNRFVHSVVQTNLDSMECDSFPELKLPDQNANVPKTVPEVANNDPKKTEKEESSNADSKNVTSDLKTKYKDGLSTYSSYFYCIIDTNIFIANYKEFEGFLSKTYVERQPIVVVPYKVLHELDTVKHKNPQLAPKITPVVKFLHQMLRAKDPRVKGQHPWDDTIELMPVLSPDDSIINCALQVQTVAASSDVQVVLVSNDCNMLTKALVANLNSCTMEELQTDYHF
;
A
#
# COMPACT_ATOMS: atom_id res chain seq x y z
N MET A 1 -68.48 -32.09 15.47
CA MET A 1 -67.41 -32.67 16.31
C MET A 1 -66.20 -32.84 15.40
N ASP A 2 -65.66 -31.77 14.83
CA ASP A 2 -64.89 -30.66 15.43
C ASP A 2 -63.47 -31.12 15.82
N VAL A 3 -62.54 -30.73 14.93
CA VAL A 3 -61.17 -30.21 15.09
C VAL A 3 -60.40 -30.48 16.39
N ASP A 4 -59.11 -30.82 16.25
CA ASP A 4 -58.06 -29.85 16.61
C ASP A 4 -56.68 -30.19 16.06
N ASP A 5 -56.06 -29.12 15.57
CA ASP A 5 -54.72 -28.97 15.02
C ASP A 5 -53.62 -29.12 16.08
N VAL A 6 -52.47 -29.66 15.67
CA VAL A 6 -51.25 -29.66 16.50
C VAL A 6 -50.42 -28.42 16.16
N GLU A 7 -50.48 -27.43 17.06
CA GLU A 7 -49.74 -26.18 17.01
C GLU A 7 -48.31 -26.31 17.57
N MET A 8 -47.42 -25.49 17.01
CA MET A 8 -45.98 -25.32 17.28
C MET A 8 -45.63 -24.91 18.72
N LYS A 9 -44.37 -25.18 19.15
CA LYS A 9 -43.54 -24.22 19.92
C LYS A 9 -42.06 -24.63 20.05
N SER A 10 -41.19 -23.75 19.56
CA SER A 10 -39.76 -23.65 19.92
C SER A 10 -39.56 -23.11 21.34
N PRO A 11 -38.41 -23.35 21.99
CA PRO A 11 -37.92 -22.49 23.06
C PRO A 11 -36.68 -21.68 22.64
N GLU A 12 -36.74 -20.37 22.90
CA GLU A 12 -35.63 -19.41 22.87
C GLU A 12 -34.85 -19.35 24.20
N PRO A 13 -33.62 -18.79 24.21
CA PRO A 13 -32.66 -18.91 25.31
C PRO A 13 -32.78 -17.82 26.39
N VAL A 14 -32.37 -18.18 27.61
CA VAL A 14 -32.35 -17.30 28.79
C VAL A 14 -31.04 -16.51 28.87
N ASN A 15 -31.17 -15.19 28.91
CA ASN A 15 -30.12 -14.20 29.13
C ASN A 15 -29.89 -14.01 30.65
N ARG A 16 -28.64 -13.91 31.12
CA ARG A 16 -28.30 -13.39 32.45
C ARG A 16 -27.10 -12.45 32.39
N PHE A 17 -27.38 -11.18 32.63
CA PHE A 17 -26.43 -10.12 32.97
C PHE A 17 -26.05 -10.20 34.46
N VAL A 18 -24.78 -9.92 34.78
CA VAL A 18 -24.36 -9.35 36.07
C VAL A 18 -23.28 -8.31 35.82
N HIS A 19 -23.52 -7.08 36.29
CA HIS A 19 -22.56 -5.98 36.37
C HIS A 19 -21.71 -6.10 37.66
N SER A 20 -20.45 -5.67 37.61
CA SER A 20 -19.83 -4.98 38.75
C SER A 20 -18.79 -3.96 38.25
N VAL A 21 -18.79 -2.79 38.90
CA VAL A 21 -17.91 -1.63 38.67
C VAL A 21 -16.94 -1.54 39.84
N VAL A 22 -15.64 -1.34 39.57
CA VAL A 22 -14.70 -0.66 40.49
C VAL A 22 -13.66 0.12 39.65
N GLN A 23 -13.51 1.41 39.95
CA GLN A 23 -12.45 2.30 39.45
C GLN A 23 -11.19 2.22 40.33
N THR A 24 -9.98 2.40 39.78
CA THR A 24 -9.05 3.54 40.07
C THR A 24 -7.61 3.31 39.56
N ASN A 25 -7.07 4.39 38.96
CA ASN A 25 -5.68 4.89 38.91
C ASN A 25 -4.53 4.19 38.14
N LEU A 26 -4.09 4.88 37.08
CA LEU A 26 -2.76 5.45 36.80
C LEU A 26 -1.53 4.77 37.47
N ASP A 27 -0.67 4.12 36.69
CA ASP A 27 0.74 4.48 36.52
C ASP A 27 1.48 3.60 35.47
N SER A 28 2.56 4.18 34.95
CA SER A 28 3.57 3.73 33.99
C SER A 28 3.98 2.24 33.96
N MET A 29 4.23 1.71 32.76
CA MET A 29 5.17 0.58 32.51
C MET A 29 5.73 0.76 31.08
N GLU A 30 6.91 1.39 30.91
CA GLU A 30 8.25 0.78 30.88
C GLU A 30 8.43 -0.35 29.85
N CYS A 31 9.26 -0.07 28.83
CA CYS A 31 9.70 -0.99 27.80
C CYS A 31 10.68 -2.02 28.37
N ASP A 32 10.29 -3.29 28.37
CA ASP A 32 11.16 -4.40 28.71
C ASP A 32 12.17 -4.70 27.58
N SER A 33 13.41 -4.23 27.83
CA SER A 33 14.69 -4.95 27.72
C SER A 33 14.78 -6.15 26.77
N PHE A 34 15.59 -5.99 25.70
CA PHE A 34 16.13 -7.07 24.89
C PHE A 34 17.14 -7.93 25.67
N PRO A 35 17.14 -9.27 25.55
CA PRO A 35 18.27 -10.08 25.99
C PRO A 35 19.40 -10.06 24.95
N GLU A 36 20.55 -9.50 25.35
CA GLU A 36 21.84 -9.60 24.66
C GLU A 36 22.28 -11.06 24.47
N LEU A 37 22.61 -11.42 23.23
CA LEU A 37 23.33 -12.66 22.92
C LEU A 37 24.84 -12.41 23.04
N LYS A 38 25.43 -12.99 24.09
CA LYS A 38 26.87 -13.03 24.36
C LYS A 38 27.61 -13.87 23.29
N LEU A 39 28.64 -13.29 22.68
CA LEU A 39 29.70 -14.03 21.97
C LEU A 39 30.88 -14.27 22.93
N PRO A 40 31.57 -15.42 22.87
CA PRO A 40 32.66 -15.74 23.79
C PRO A 40 34.00 -15.14 23.35
N ASP A 41 34.73 -14.61 24.33
CA ASP A 41 36.13 -14.19 24.27
C ASP A 41 37.11 -15.36 24.06
N GLN A 42 38.14 -15.17 23.22
CA GLN A 42 39.45 -15.82 23.37
C GLN A 42 40.62 -14.88 22.99
N ASN A 43 41.24 -14.33 24.04
CA ASN A 43 42.66 -14.01 24.28
C ASN A 43 43.67 -13.75 23.14
N ALA A 44 44.23 -12.52 23.23
CA ALA A 44 45.64 -12.15 23.37
C ALA A 44 46.68 -12.49 22.27
N ASN A 45 47.21 -11.45 21.62
CA ASN A 45 48.62 -11.03 21.79
C ASN A 45 48.93 -9.70 21.08
N VAL A 46 49.55 -8.77 21.82
CA VAL A 46 50.18 -7.53 21.32
C VAL A 46 51.69 -7.73 21.37
N PRO A 47 52.47 -7.18 20.42
CA PRO A 47 53.46 -6.18 20.84
C PRO A 47 53.39 -4.88 20.03
N LYS A 48 53.59 -3.78 20.77
CA LYS A 48 53.75 -2.39 20.34
C LYS A 48 55.01 -2.21 19.49
N THR A 49 54.93 -1.33 18.47
CA THR A 49 55.96 -0.32 18.17
C THR A 49 55.40 0.76 17.24
N VAL A 50 55.50 2.02 17.67
CA VAL A 50 55.38 3.27 16.87
C VAL A 50 56.73 3.98 17.00
N PRO A 51 57.25 4.66 15.97
CA PRO A 51 57.14 6.13 15.87
C PRO A 51 56.69 6.58 14.47
N GLU A 52 55.68 7.46 14.36
CA GLU A 52 55.78 8.91 14.03
C GLU A 52 56.58 9.24 12.75
N VAL A 53 55.94 9.88 11.75
CA VAL A 53 56.31 11.20 11.15
C VAL A 53 55.15 11.73 10.27
N ALA A 54 54.51 12.79 10.77
CA ALA A 54 54.17 14.09 10.17
C ALA A 54 53.72 14.27 8.68
N ASN A 55 52.60 15.02 8.55
CA ASN A 55 52.43 16.28 7.79
C ASN A 55 51.58 16.35 6.49
N ASN A 56 50.54 17.19 6.61
CA ASN A 56 50.07 18.27 5.71
C ASN A 56 48.93 18.02 4.70
N ASP A 57 47.76 18.57 5.08
CA ASP A 57 46.75 19.24 4.23
C ASP A 57 47.33 20.49 3.53
N PRO A 58 46.81 20.95 2.36
CA PRO A 58 45.59 21.77 2.35
C PRO A 58 44.67 21.67 1.11
N LYS A 59 43.36 21.56 1.39
CA LYS A 59 42.23 22.38 0.87
C LYS A 59 42.30 22.88 -0.58
N LYS A 60 41.41 22.37 -1.45
CA LYS A 60 40.85 23.13 -2.59
C LYS A 60 39.32 23.10 -2.55
N THR A 61 38.75 24.30 -2.52
CA THR A 61 37.32 24.61 -2.60
C THR A 61 37.01 24.97 -4.05
N GLU A 62 35.90 24.45 -4.60
CA GLU A 62 35.10 24.99 -5.72
C GLU A 62 33.91 24.02 -5.88
N LYS A 63 32.75 24.36 -5.30
CA LYS A 63 31.55 24.87 -6.00
C LYS A 63 31.16 24.06 -7.25
N GLU A 64 30.17 23.18 -7.11
CA GLU A 64 29.17 22.97 -8.15
C GLU A 64 27.77 22.96 -7.52
N GLU A 65 27.05 24.06 -7.76
CA GLU A 65 25.60 24.04 -7.83
C GLU A 65 25.21 23.21 -9.06
N SER A 66 24.45 22.14 -8.85
CA SER A 66 23.63 21.54 -9.88
C SER A 66 22.59 20.66 -9.20
N SER A 67 21.32 20.62 -9.56
CA SER A 67 20.42 21.47 -10.34
C SER A 67 19.12 20.67 -10.32
N ASN A 68 17.97 21.34 -10.23
CA ASN A 68 16.62 20.77 -10.37
C ASN A 68 16.38 20.14 -11.77
N ALA A 69 17.15 19.11 -12.16
CA ALA A 69 17.13 18.50 -13.49
C ALA A 69 16.59 17.06 -13.49
N ASP A 70 16.64 16.32 -12.37
CA ASP A 70 16.29 14.90 -12.36
C ASP A 70 14.78 14.62 -12.48
N SER A 71 13.91 15.49 -11.94
CA SER A 71 12.46 15.21 -11.96
C SER A 71 11.84 15.27 -13.36
N LYS A 72 12.50 15.88 -14.35
CA LYS A 72 11.96 15.97 -15.72
C LYS A 72 12.25 14.73 -16.56
N ASN A 73 13.28 13.93 -16.23
CA ASN A 73 13.69 12.79 -17.05
C ASN A 73 12.86 11.53 -16.77
N VAL A 74 12.41 11.35 -15.52
CA VAL A 74 11.65 10.17 -15.09
C VAL A 74 10.33 9.99 -15.85
N THR A 75 9.60 11.09 -16.12
CA THR A 75 8.27 11.01 -16.75
C THR A 75 8.30 10.62 -18.23
N SER A 76 9.41 10.86 -18.94
CA SER A 76 9.56 10.44 -20.34
C SER A 76 9.82 8.94 -20.51
N ASP A 77 10.28 8.26 -19.46
CA ASP A 77 10.69 6.86 -19.52
C ASP A 77 9.57 5.88 -19.17
N LEU A 78 8.48 6.35 -18.56
CA LEU A 78 7.34 5.51 -18.18
C LEU A 78 6.53 5.08 -19.40
N LYS A 79 6.33 3.77 -19.55
CA LYS A 79 5.57 3.14 -20.65
C LYS A 79 4.08 3.04 -20.35
N THR A 80 3.69 3.11 -19.08
CA THR A 80 2.29 3.04 -18.68
C THR A 80 1.56 4.31 -19.12
N LYS A 81 0.49 4.12 -19.89
CA LYS A 81 -0.32 5.22 -20.40
C LYS A 81 -1.38 5.64 -19.39
N TYR A 82 -0.94 6.25 -18.28
CA TYR A 82 -1.83 6.66 -17.19
C TYR A 82 -2.92 7.66 -17.61
N LYS A 83 -2.68 8.46 -18.66
CA LYS A 83 -3.60 9.50 -19.15
C LYS A 83 -4.56 9.03 -20.24
N ASP A 84 -4.41 7.81 -20.77
CA ASP A 84 -5.25 7.30 -21.86
C ASP A 84 -6.72 7.20 -21.43
N GLY A 85 -7.62 7.80 -22.22
CA GLY A 85 -9.06 7.75 -22.00
C GLY A 85 -9.56 8.61 -20.84
N LEU A 86 -8.68 9.37 -20.15
CA LEU A 86 -9.09 10.22 -19.02
C LEU A 86 -9.72 11.54 -19.44
N SER A 87 -9.59 11.95 -20.71
CA SER A 87 -10.21 13.16 -21.24
C SER A 87 -11.74 13.14 -21.20
N THR A 88 -12.36 11.99 -20.93
CA THR A 88 -13.82 11.86 -20.74
C THR A 88 -14.29 12.31 -19.36
N TYR A 89 -13.38 12.50 -18.41
CA TYR A 89 -13.69 12.89 -17.02
C TYR A 89 -13.32 14.35 -16.80
N SER A 90 -14.25 15.13 -16.27
CA SER A 90 -14.02 16.53 -15.89
C SER A 90 -13.05 16.68 -14.71
N SER A 91 -13.10 15.72 -13.78
CA SER A 91 -12.21 15.65 -12.62
C SER A 91 -11.97 14.19 -12.25
N TYR A 92 -10.75 13.87 -11.84
CA TYR A 92 -10.35 12.52 -11.44
C TYR A 92 -9.22 12.54 -10.40
N PHE A 93 -8.92 11.37 -9.86
CA PHE A 93 -7.74 11.09 -9.03
C PHE A 93 -7.28 9.66 -9.22
N TYR A 94 -6.02 9.37 -8.90
CA TYR A 94 -5.48 8.01 -9.00
C TYR A 94 -5.57 7.29 -7.66
N CYS A 95 -6.06 6.04 -7.69
CA CYS A 95 -6.08 5.12 -6.55
C CYS A 95 -5.07 4.01 -6.79
N ILE A 96 -3.97 3.97 -6.04
CA ILE A 96 -2.98 2.90 -6.11
C ILE A 96 -3.42 1.80 -5.17
N ILE A 97 -3.80 0.64 -5.72
CA ILE A 97 -4.46 -0.42 -4.94
C ILE A 97 -3.45 -1.49 -4.51
N ASP A 98 -3.41 -1.78 -3.21
CA ASP A 98 -2.66 -2.87 -2.60
C ASP A 98 -3.31 -4.26 -2.86
N THR A 99 -2.50 -5.33 -2.87
CA THR A 99 -2.93 -6.73 -2.95
C THR A 99 -3.94 -7.09 -1.86
N ASN A 100 -3.74 -6.59 -0.64
CA ASN A 100 -4.63 -6.91 0.48
C ASN A 100 -6.06 -6.41 0.25
N ILE A 101 -6.24 -5.25 -0.40
CA ILE A 101 -7.56 -4.74 -0.78
C ILE A 101 -8.25 -5.72 -1.74
N PHE A 102 -7.51 -6.26 -2.70
CA PHE A 102 -8.05 -7.27 -3.61
C PHE A 102 -8.38 -8.60 -2.93
N ILE A 103 -7.61 -9.04 -1.92
CA ILE A 103 -7.84 -10.36 -1.29
C ILE A 103 -8.92 -10.30 -0.21
N ALA A 104 -8.89 -9.28 0.64
CA ALA A 104 -9.76 -9.16 1.81
C ALA A 104 -11.04 -8.35 1.51
N ASN A 105 -10.96 -7.34 0.65
CA ASN A 105 -12.02 -6.36 0.42
C ASN A 105 -12.55 -6.36 -1.02
N TYR A 106 -12.38 -7.46 -1.78
CA TYR A 106 -12.78 -7.53 -3.20
C TYR A 106 -14.23 -7.09 -3.45
N LYS A 107 -15.18 -7.51 -2.60
CA LYS A 107 -16.61 -7.16 -2.80
C LYS A 107 -16.86 -5.65 -2.66
N GLU A 108 -16.22 -5.03 -1.68
CA GLU A 108 -16.29 -3.57 -1.49
C GLU A 108 -15.63 -2.86 -2.67
N PHE A 109 -14.49 -3.39 -3.15
CA PHE A 109 -13.78 -2.86 -4.30
C PHE A 109 -14.55 -3.00 -5.63
N GLU A 110 -15.20 -4.14 -5.86
CA GLU A 110 -16.07 -4.37 -7.01
C GLU A 110 -17.30 -3.46 -6.95
N GLY A 111 -17.88 -3.28 -5.77
CA GLY A 111 -18.92 -2.28 -5.51
C GLY A 111 -18.43 -0.85 -5.79
N PHE A 112 -17.19 -0.54 -5.41
CA PHE A 112 -16.56 0.75 -5.66
C PHE A 112 -16.35 1.01 -7.17
N LEU A 113 -15.92 0.03 -7.96
CA LEU A 113 -15.71 0.22 -9.39
C LEU A 113 -16.99 0.15 -10.25
N SER A 114 -18.07 -0.43 -9.73
CA SER A 114 -19.36 -0.48 -10.42
C SER A 114 -20.18 0.80 -10.28
N LYS A 115 -19.79 1.70 -9.36
CA LYS A 115 -20.42 3.01 -9.19
C LYS A 115 -20.05 3.97 -10.31
N THR A 116 -21.00 4.84 -10.64
CA THR A 116 -20.76 6.04 -11.44
C THR A 116 -20.55 7.20 -10.48
N TYR A 117 -19.45 7.93 -10.70
CA TYR A 117 -19.05 9.06 -9.87
C TYR A 117 -19.25 10.35 -10.67
N VAL A 118 -19.89 11.34 -10.07
CA VAL A 118 -20.41 12.54 -10.76
C VAL A 118 -19.46 13.71 -10.57
N GLU A 119 -18.87 13.85 -9.39
CA GLU A 119 -17.95 14.91 -9.04
C GLU A 119 -16.53 14.55 -9.45
N ARG A 120 -16.02 13.41 -8.99
CA ARG A 120 -14.61 13.05 -9.16
C ARG A 120 -14.42 11.57 -9.43
N GLN A 121 -13.97 11.23 -10.63
CA GLN A 121 -13.78 9.84 -11.03
C GLN A 121 -12.49 9.25 -10.42
N PRO A 122 -12.57 8.17 -9.61
CA PRO A 122 -11.39 7.40 -9.25
C PRO A 122 -10.87 6.60 -10.44
N ILE A 123 -9.56 6.66 -10.65
CA ILE A 123 -8.82 5.87 -11.64
C ILE A 123 -7.95 4.88 -10.87
N VAL A 124 -8.35 3.61 -10.90
CA VAL A 124 -7.61 2.52 -10.28
C VAL A 124 -6.32 2.29 -11.05
N VAL A 125 -5.22 2.29 -10.32
CA VAL A 125 -3.92 1.84 -10.79
C VAL A 125 -3.56 0.58 -10.03
N VAL A 126 -3.29 -0.49 -10.78
CA VAL A 126 -2.81 -1.76 -10.25
C VAL A 126 -1.29 -1.80 -10.44
N PRO A 127 -0.50 -1.71 -9.36
CA PRO A 127 0.94 -1.92 -9.44
C PRO A 127 1.26 -3.29 -10.05
N TYR A 128 2.35 -3.39 -10.80
CA TYR A 128 2.73 -4.66 -11.41
C TYR A 128 3.07 -5.70 -10.34
N LYS A 129 3.67 -5.26 -9.23
CA LYS A 129 3.93 -6.09 -8.06
C LYS A 129 2.69 -6.79 -7.50
N VAL A 130 1.54 -6.11 -7.49
CA VAL A 130 0.26 -6.67 -7.01
C VAL A 130 -0.20 -7.83 -7.90
N LEU A 131 0.00 -7.74 -9.21
CA LEU A 131 -0.30 -8.85 -10.12
C LEU A 131 0.58 -10.07 -9.84
N HIS A 132 1.86 -9.88 -9.52
CA HIS A 132 2.77 -10.95 -9.12
C HIS A 132 2.34 -11.61 -7.81
N GLU A 133 1.91 -10.83 -6.84
CA GLU A 133 1.47 -11.33 -5.54
C GLU A 133 0.18 -12.13 -5.65
N LEU A 134 -0.82 -11.65 -6.42
CA LEU A 134 -2.05 -12.39 -6.67
C LEU A 134 -1.77 -13.77 -7.28
N ASP A 135 -0.82 -13.87 -8.21
CA ASP A 135 -0.42 -15.16 -8.78
C ASP A 135 0.33 -16.02 -7.75
N THR A 136 1.25 -15.44 -7.00
CA THR A 136 2.06 -16.15 -6.00
C THR A 136 1.22 -16.69 -4.84
N VAL A 137 0.32 -15.88 -4.28
CA VAL A 137 -0.55 -16.25 -3.15
C VAL A 137 -1.47 -17.38 -3.56
N LYS A 138 -1.98 -17.39 -4.79
CA LYS A 138 -2.81 -18.48 -5.32
C LYS A 138 -2.09 -19.84 -5.29
N HIS A 139 -0.78 -19.85 -5.56
CA HIS A 139 0.03 -21.07 -5.53
C HIS A 139 0.46 -21.47 -4.11
N LYS A 140 0.87 -20.50 -3.28
CA LYS A 140 1.34 -20.75 -1.91
C LYS A 140 0.20 -21.08 -0.93
N ASN A 141 -0.96 -20.47 -1.12
CA ASN A 141 -2.13 -20.61 -0.27
C ASN A 141 -3.36 -21.00 -1.12
N PRO A 142 -3.48 -22.28 -1.54
CA PRO A 142 -4.59 -22.72 -2.39
C PRO A 142 -5.99 -22.42 -1.83
N GLN A 143 -6.12 -22.30 -0.51
CA GLN A 143 -7.38 -21.92 0.16
C GLN A 143 -7.84 -20.49 -0.18
N LEU A 144 -6.93 -19.61 -0.60
CA LEU A 144 -7.25 -18.26 -1.06
C LEU A 144 -7.59 -18.19 -2.56
N ALA A 145 -7.36 -19.28 -3.31
CA ALA A 145 -7.63 -19.31 -4.75
C ALA A 145 -9.09 -18.96 -5.13
N PRO A 146 -10.13 -19.37 -4.37
CA PRO A 146 -11.51 -18.95 -4.64
C PRO A 146 -11.75 -17.45 -4.44
N LYS A 147 -10.96 -16.77 -3.59
CA LYS A 147 -11.03 -15.32 -3.40
C LYS A 147 -10.25 -14.55 -4.48
N ILE A 148 -9.10 -15.09 -4.89
CA ILE A 148 -8.20 -14.46 -5.87
C ILE A 148 -8.70 -14.63 -7.31
N THR A 149 -9.30 -15.78 -7.65
CA THR A 149 -9.70 -16.07 -9.03
C THR A 149 -10.71 -15.05 -9.60
N PRO A 150 -11.75 -14.61 -8.85
CA PRO A 150 -12.64 -13.53 -9.29
C PRO A 150 -11.90 -12.22 -9.55
N VAL A 151 -10.99 -11.82 -8.65
CA VAL A 151 -10.15 -10.61 -8.80
C VAL A 151 -9.39 -10.65 -10.12
N VAL A 152 -8.65 -11.73 -10.37
CA VAL A 152 -7.81 -11.84 -11.57
C VAL A 152 -8.66 -11.81 -12.84
N LYS A 153 -9.83 -12.47 -12.84
CA LYS A 153 -10.78 -12.43 -13.96
C LYS A 153 -11.31 -11.01 -14.20
N PHE A 154 -11.67 -10.31 -13.13
CA PHE A 154 -12.14 -8.93 -13.19
C PHE A 154 -11.06 -7.99 -13.76
N LEU A 155 -9.85 -8.01 -13.19
CA LEU A 155 -8.73 -7.19 -13.67
C LEU A 155 -8.41 -7.50 -15.14
N HIS A 156 -8.40 -8.78 -15.53
CA HIS A 156 -8.22 -9.18 -16.92
C HIS A 156 -9.29 -8.58 -17.84
N GLN A 157 -10.57 -8.66 -17.45
CA GLN A 157 -11.68 -8.10 -18.23
C GLN A 157 -11.53 -6.58 -18.42
N MET A 158 -11.28 -5.83 -17.34
CA MET A 158 -11.15 -4.37 -17.37
C MET A 158 -9.96 -3.93 -18.23
N LEU A 159 -8.79 -4.54 -18.01
CA LEU A 159 -7.59 -4.22 -18.77
C LEU A 159 -7.71 -4.61 -20.25
N ARG A 160 -8.33 -5.75 -20.56
CA ARG A 160 -8.59 -6.20 -21.94
C ARG A 160 -9.54 -5.28 -22.68
N ALA A 161 -10.58 -4.79 -21.99
CA ALA A 161 -11.51 -3.80 -22.52
C ALA A 161 -10.88 -2.40 -22.66
N LYS A 162 -9.67 -2.20 -22.12
CA LYS A 162 -9.03 -0.89 -21.98
C LYS A 162 -9.95 0.12 -21.27
N ASP A 163 -10.64 -0.33 -20.24
CA ASP A 163 -11.53 0.54 -19.46
C ASP A 163 -10.70 1.73 -18.92
N PRO A 164 -11.10 2.98 -19.19
CA PRO A 164 -10.32 4.15 -18.79
C PRO A 164 -10.14 4.25 -17.27
N ARG A 165 -11.01 3.62 -16.47
CA ARG A 165 -10.99 3.64 -15.00
C ARG A 165 -9.97 2.69 -14.38
N VAL A 166 -9.34 1.81 -15.17
CA VAL A 166 -8.36 0.83 -14.65
C VAL A 166 -7.08 0.86 -15.48
N LYS A 167 -5.95 1.08 -14.81
CA LYS A 167 -4.59 1.05 -15.37
C LYS A 167 -3.81 -0.08 -14.72
N GLY A 168 -3.09 -0.85 -15.52
CA GLY A 168 -2.05 -1.75 -15.02
C GLY A 168 -0.70 -1.10 -15.25
N GLN A 169 0.15 -1.06 -14.23
CA GLN A 169 1.53 -0.62 -14.38
C GLN A 169 2.26 -1.57 -15.35
N HIS A 170 2.99 -0.99 -16.29
CA HIS A 170 3.80 -1.71 -17.24
C HIS A 170 4.99 -2.39 -16.50
N PRO A 171 5.33 -3.65 -16.81
CA PRO A 171 6.44 -4.36 -16.15
C PRO A 171 7.78 -3.60 -16.14
N TRP A 172 8.16 -2.97 -17.26
CA TRP A 172 9.36 -2.13 -17.33
C TRP A 172 9.32 -0.91 -16.39
N ASP A 173 8.14 -0.37 -16.10
CA ASP A 173 8.03 0.77 -15.19
C ASP A 173 8.27 0.32 -13.75
N ASP A 174 7.88 -0.90 -13.38
CA ASP A 174 8.18 -1.49 -12.07
C ASP A 174 9.70 -1.62 -11.82
N THR A 175 10.52 -1.64 -12.87
CA THR A 175 11.99 -1.65 -12.76
C THR A 175 12.63 -0.28 -12.63
N ILE A 176 11.86 0.80 -12.78
CA ILE A 176 12.34 2.19 -12.65
C ILE A 176 12.18 2.62 -11.20
N GLU A 177 13.27 2.61 -10.44
CA GLU A 177 13.26 2.94 -9.01
C GLU A 177 13.44 4.45 -8.78
N LEU A 178 12.44 5.11 -8.19
CA LEU A 178 12.53 6.49 -7.68
C LEU A 178 13.05 6.54 -6.24
N MET A 179 13.00 5.41 -5.57
CA MET A 179 13.58 5.15 -4.26
C MET A 179 14.06 3.70 -4.21
N PRO A 180 15.02 3.35 -3.33
CA PRO A 180 15.47 1.96 -3.19
C PRO A 180 14.30 1.02 -2.87
N VAL A 181 14.14 -0.03 -3.68
CA VAL A 181 13.09 -1.04 -3.49
C VAL A 181 13.66 -2.25 -2.76
N LEU A 182 13.39 -2.37 -1.45
CA LEU A 182 13.92 -3.44 -0.60
C LEU A 182 12.88 -4.53 -0.28
N SER A 183 11.60 -4.20 -0.42
CA SER A 183 10.48 -5.07 -0.13
C SER A 183 9.36 -4.93 -1.17
N PRO A 184 8.44 -5.90 -1.24
CA PRO A 184 7.27 -5.78 -2.12
C PRO A 184 6.43 -4.51 -1.92
N ASP A 185 6.24 -4.08 -0.67
CA ASP A 185 5.55 -2.83 -0.35
C ASP A 185 6.26 -1.62 -0.98
N ASP A 186 7.60 -1.63 -0.98
CA ASP A 186 8.40 -0.54 -1.55
C ASP A 186 8.20 -0.46 -3.07
N SER A 187 7.97 -1.58 -3.77
CA SER A 187 7.59 -1.57 -5.19
C SER A 187 6.23 -0.88 -5.40
N ILE A 188 5.26 -1.11 -4.52
CA ILE A 188 3.94 -0.48 -4.61
C ILE A 188 4.03 1.02 -4.30
N ILE A 189 4.83 1.42 -3.30
CA ILE A 189 5.10 2.84 -3.00
C ILE A 189 5.84 3.49 -4.17
N ASN A 190 6.82 2.81 -4.76
CA ASN A 190 7.54 3.30 -5.93
C ASN A 190 6.57 3.54 -7.11
N CYS A 191 5.62 2.62 -7.33
CA CYS A 191 4.54 2.82 -8.29
C CYS A 191 3.73 4.09 -7.99
N ALA A 192 3.34 4.31 -6.72
CA ALA A 192 2.59 5.49 -6.32
C ALA A 192 3.38 6.80 -6.58
N LEU A 193 4.68 6.81 -6.28
CA LEU A 193 5.57 7.94 -6.56
C LEU A 193 5.67 8.19 -8.08
N GLN A 194 5.79 7.15 -8.91
CA GLN A 194 5.79 7.30 -10.37
C GLN A 194 4.49 7.95 -10.85
N VAL A 195 3.33 7.49 -10.38
CA VAL A 195 2.05 8.11 -10.75
C VAL A 195 1.98 9.56 -10.26
N GLN A 196 2.52 9.86 -9.07
CA GLN A 196 2.59 11.23 -8.56
C GLN A 196 3.42 12.14 -9.49
N THR A 197 4.54 11.67 -10.04
CA THR A 197 5.32 12.45 -11.03
C THR A 197 4.50 12.75 -12.31
N VAL A 198 3.67 11.80 -12.75
CA VAL A 198 2.79 11.97 -13.92
C VAL A 198 1.65 12.94 -13.65
N ALA A 199 1.15 12.94 -12.40
CA ALA A 199 0.05 13.75 -11.92
C ALA A 199 0.46 15.19 -11.57
N ALA A 200 1.73 15.42 -11.21
CA ALA A 200 2.27 16.73 -10.85
C ALA A 200 2.05 17.80 -11.94
N SER A 201 1.99 17.40 -13.21
CA SER A 201 1.72 18.30 -14.34
C SER A 201 0.26 18.76 -14.44
N SER A 202 -0.65 18.30 -13.59
CA SER A 202 -2.10 18.48 -13.76
C SER A 202 -2.89 18.65 -12.45
N ASP A 203 -2.22 18.86 -11.31
CA ASP A 203 -2.85 18.98 -9.97
C ASP A 203 -3.83 17.84 -9.64
N VAL A 204 -3.52 16.64 -10.12
CA VAL A 204 -4.31 15.43 -9.88
C VAL A 204 -3.80 14.75 -8.62
N GLN A 205 -4.71 14.38 -7.72
CA GLN A 205 -4.33 13.65 -6.51
C GLN A 205 -3.99 12.19 -6.81
N VAL A 206 -3.00 11.68 -6.07
CA VAL A 206 -2.65 10.26 -6.02
C VAL A 206 -2.86 9.79 -4.59
N VAL A 207 -3.59 8.69 -4.43
CA VAL A 207 -3.98 8.13 -3.14
C VAL A 207 -3.61 6.65 -3.13
N LEU A 208 -2.81 6.23 -2.17
CA LEU A 208 -2.54 4.81 -1.91
C LEU A 208 -3.65 4.23 -1.03
N VAL A 209 -4.22 3.10 -1.44
CA VAL A 209 -5.34 2.46 -0.74
C VAL A 209 -4.86 1.14 -0.16
N SER A 210 -4.83 1.05 1.16
CA SER A 210 -4.48 -0.17 1.89
C SER A 210 -5.15 -0.19 3.27
N ASN A 211 -5.45 -1.37 3.78
CA ASN A 211 -5.90 -1.57 5.16
C ASN A 211 -4.73 -2.00 6.08
N ASP A 212 -3.51 -2.10 5.56
CA ASP A 212 -2.32 -2.44 6.33
C ASP A 212 -1.69 -1.16 6.92
N CYS A 213 -1.58 -1.11 8.24
CA CYS A 213 -1.09 0.07 8.94
C CYS A 213 0.40 0.37 8.65
N ASN A 214 1.22 -0.65 8.40
CA ASN A 214 2.62 -0.47 8.02
C ASN A 214 2.70 0.14 6.62
N MET A 215 1.88 -0.35 5.69
CA MET A 215 1.82 0.18 4.32
C MET A 215 1.38 1.64 4.30
N LEU A 216 0.31 1.97 5.03
CA LEU A 216 -0.14 3.36 5.19
C LEU A 216 0.93 4.25 5.85
N THR A 217 1.60 3.76 6.89
CA THR A 217 2.68 4.50 7.56
C THR A 217 3.84 4.79 6.61
N LYS A 218 4.26 3.80 5.81
CA LYS A 218 5.31 3.99 4.79
C LYS A 218 4.88 5.02 3.74
N ALA A 219 3.62 4.98 3.30
CA ALA A 219 3.08 5.94 2.34
C ALA A 219 3.10 7.39 2.90
N LEU A 220 2.71 7.58 4.15
CA LEU A 220 2.77 8.88 4.82
C LEU A 220 4.20 9.43 4.90
N VAL A 221 5.18 8.59 5.27
CA VAL A 221 6.60 8.98 5.31
C VAL A 221 7.13 9.33 3.91
N ALA A 222 6.62 8.67 2.87
CA ALA A 222 6.92 8.97 1.47
C ALA A 222 6.19 10.22 0.93
N ASN A 223 5.44 10.94 1.76
CA ASN A 223 4.62 12.10 1.38
C ASN A 223 3.54 11.78 0.32
N LEU A 224 2.97 10.59 0.40
CA LEU A 224 1.80 10.18 -0.38
C LEU A 224 0.54 10.38 0.45
N ASN A 225 -0.56 10.76 -0.21
CA ASN A 225 -1.87 10.59 0.42
C ASN A 225 -2.19 9.10 0.48
N SER A 226 -2.73 8.65 1.60
CA SER A 226 -3.10 7.25 1.78
C SER A 226 -4.35 7.13 2.64
N CYS A 227 -5.16 6.12 2.38
CA CYS A 227 -6.38 5.85 3.13
C CYS A 227 -6.71 4.35 3.13
N THR A 228 -7.55 3.96 4.08
CA THR A 228 -8.20 2.65 4.12
C THR A 228 -9.29 2.55 3.04
N MET A 229 -9.76 1.33 2.78
CA MET A 229 -10.91 1.12 1.88
C MET A 229 -12.18 1.79 2.41
N GLU A 230 -12.35 1.86 3.72
CA GLU A 230 -13.48 2.51 4.38
C GLU A 230 -13.41 4.03 4.19
N GLU A 231 -12.29 4.65 4.53
CA GLU A 231 -12.02 6.08 4.33
C GLU A 231 -12.14 6.47 2.86
N LEU A 232 -11.68 5.61 1.93
CA LEU A 232 -11.87 5.84 0.50
C LEU A 232 -13.36 6.02 0.16
N GLN A 233 -14.25 5.27 0.79
CA GLN A 233 -15.69 5.33 0.50
C GLN A 233 -16.41 6.50 1.20
N THR A 234 -15.87 7.01 2.30
CA THR A 234 -16.52 8.06 3.12
C THR A 234 -15.94 9.45 2.87
N ASP A 235 -14.63 9.56 2.75
CA ASP A 235 -13.89 10.83 2.85
C ASP A 235 -13.62 11.45 1.48
N TYR A 236 -13.69 10.63 0.43
CA TYR A 236 -13.60 11.11 -0.94
C TYR A 236 -15.02 11.37 -1.44
N HIS A 237 -15.36 12.65 -1.60
CA HIS A 237 -16.59 13.05 -2.28
C HIS A 237 -16.46 12.70 -3.76
N PHE A 238 -17.41 11.90 -4.27
CA PHE A 238 -17.36 11.31 -5.60
C PHE A 238 -18.50 11.74 -6.50
#